data_AF-A0AAX6SEK7-F1
#
_entry.id   AF-A0AAX6SEK7-F1
#
_cell.length_a   1.000
_cell.length_b   1.000
_cell.length_c   1.000
_cell.angle_alpha   90.00
_cell.angle_beta   90.00
_cell.angle_gamma   90.00
#
_symmetry.space_group_name_H-M   'P 1'
#
loop_
_entity.id
_entity.type
_entity.pdbx_description
1 polymer ?
#
loop_
_entity_poly.entity_id
_entity_poly.type
_entity_poly.pdbx_seq_one_letter_code
_entity_poly.pdbx_strand_id
1 'polypeptide(L)'
;MLAPLQTGAARFSSYLLSRARKVLGSHLFSPCGVPEFCSISTRKLAAHGFGASMAAMVSFPPQRYHYFLVLDFEATCDKPQIHPQEIIEFPILKLNGRTMEIESTFHMYVQPVVHPQLTPFCTELTGIIQAMVDGQPSLQQVLERVDEWMAKEGLLDPNVKSIFVTCGDWDLKVMLPGQCQYLGLPVADYFKQWINLKKMTARTLPTS
;
A
#
# COMPACT_ATOMS: atom_id res chain seq x y z
N MET A 1 9.09 17.87 -27.71
CA MET A 1 9.07 16.52 -27.11
C MET A 1 8.46 16.66 -25.73
N LEU A 2 7.23 16.20 -25.54
CA LEU A 2 6.51 16.27 -24.27
C LEU A 2 7.08 15.19 -23.33
N ALA A 3 7.63 15.60 -22.20
CA ALA A 3 7.95 14.69 -21.11
C ALA A 3 6.62 14.14 -20.52
N PRO A 4 6.53 12.85 -20.19
CA PRO A 4 5.34 12.32 -19.55
C PRO A 4 5.22 12.94 -18.14
N LEU A 5 4.11 13.62 -17.86
CA LEU A 5 3.71 13.96 -16.50
C LEU A 5 3.53 12.64 -15.74
N GLN A 6 4.51 12.28 -14.91
CA GLN A 6 4.30 11.27 -13.88
C GLN A 6 3.33 11.86 -12.85
N THR A 7 2.11 11.32 -12.81
CA THR A 7 1.08 11.67 -11.83
C THR A 7 1.58 11.36 -10.40
N GLY A 8 1.20 12.20 -9.42
CA GLY A 8 1.64 12.09 -8.01
C GLY A 8 1.46 10.69 -7.40
N ALA A 9 0.41 9.98 -7.84
CA ALA A 9 0.11 8.59 -7.51
C ALA A 9 1.30 7.61 -7.68
N ALA A 10 2.15 7.84 -8.69
CA ALA A 10 3.27 6.96 -9.00
C ALA A 10 4.44 7.10 -8.00
N ARG A 11 4.60 8.26 -7.34
CA ARG A 11 5.71 8.50 -6.41
C ARG A 11 5.45 7.93 -5.02
N PHE A 12 4.24 8.09 -4.47
CA PHE A 12 3.92 7.62 -3.11
C PHE A 12 3.66 6.11 -3.04
N SER A 13 2.97 5.56 -4.06
CA SER A 13 2.80 4.12 -4.27
C SER A 13 4.14 3.38 -4.27
N SER A 14 5.18 3.93 -4.92
CA SER A 14 6.51 3.33 -4.93
C SER A 14 7.18 3.27 -3.54
N TYR A 15 6.95 4.27 -2.69
CA TYR A 15 7.50 4.34 -1.33
C TYR A 15 6.80 3.37 -0.38
N LEU A 16 5.45 3.36 -0.37
CA LEU A 16 4.67 2.38 0.38
C LEU A 16 4.95 0.97 -0.10
N LEU A 17 5.03 0.73 -1.40
CA LEU A 17 5.37 -0.56 -1.97
C LEU A 17 6.79 -1.00 -1.57
N SER A 18 7.77 -0.10 -1.66
CA SER A 18 9.15 -0.36 -1.25
C SER A 18 9.24 -0.69 0.25
N ARG A 19 8.54 0.05 1.10
CA ARG A 19 8.45 -0.23 2.53
C ARG A 19 7.68 -1.51 2.84
N ALA A 20 6.54 -1.75 2.20
CA ALA A 20 5.76 -2.97 2.36
C ALA A 20 6.61 -4.18 1.99
N ARG A 21 7.29 -4.16 0.84
CA ARG A 21 8.23 -5.20 0.41
C ARG A 21 9.35 -5.42 1.42
N LYS A 22 9.98 -4.34 1.91
CA LYS A 22 11.08 -4.43 2.87
C LYS A 22 10.63 -4.95 4.24
N VAL A 23 9.52 -4.44 4.76
CA VAL A 23 8.96 -4.82 6.07
C VAL A 23 8.42 -6.24 6.02
N LEU A 24 7.53 -6.55 5.08
CA LEU A 24 6.97 -7.90 4.93
C LEU A 24 8.05 -8.94 4.55
N GLY A 25 9.12 -8.51 3.88
CA GLY A 25 10.25 -9.37 3.53
C GLY A 25 11.31 -9.58 4.61
N SER A 26 11.47 -8.64 5.56
CA SER A 26 12.55 -8.70 6.57
C SER A 26 12.16 -9.40 7.87
N HIS A 27 10.88 -9.73 8.09
CA HIS A 27 10.37 -10.25 9.36
C HIS A 27 10.85 -11.65 9.79
N LEU A 28 11.80 -12.31 9.11
CA LEU A 28 12.34 -13.61 9.56
C LEU A 28 13.87 -13.81 9.35
N PHE A 29 14.69 -12.75 9.34
CA PHE A 29 16.13 -12.96 9.56
C PHE A 29 16.43 -13.05 11.06
N SER A 30 16.05 -14.18 11.65
CA SER A 30 16.72 -14.68 12.85
C SER A 30 16.65 -16.20 12.86
N PRO A 31 17.71 -16.91 12.45
CA PRO A 31 17.90 -18.26 12.89
C PRO A 31 18.62 -18.23 14.24
N CYS A 32 17.92 -18.70 15.28
CA CYS A 32 18.56 -19.26 16.45
C CYS A 32 19.66 -20.24 16.02
N GLY A 33 20.80 -20.15 16.70
CA GLY A 33 22.04 -20.77 16.29
C GLY A 33 22.11 -22.29 16.38
N VAL A 34 23.17 -22.81 15.80
CA VAL A 34 23.93 -24.00 16.22
C VAL A 34 25.36 -23.89 15.65
N PRO A 35 26.34 -24.60 16.24
CA PRO A 35 27.71 -24.12 16.41
C PRO A 35 28.74 -24.74 15.44
N GLU A 36 29.94 -24.17 15.51
CA GLU A 36 31.28 -24.73 15.25
C GLU A 36 31.56 -25.56 13.98
N PHE A 37 32.41 -24.94 13.14
CA PHE A 37 33.69 -25.47 12.64
C PHE A 37 33.79 -26.97 12.30
N CYS A 38 33.96 -27.27 11.00
CA CYS A 38 34.91 -28.30 10.58
C CYS A 38 35.51 -27.97 9.19
N SER A 39 36.72 -28.48 8.99
CA SER A 39 37.80 -27.99 8.15
C SER A 39 37.88 -28.69 6.77
N ILE A 40 38.83 -28.20 5.94
CA ILE A 40 39.61 -28.87 4.88
C ILE A 40 39.29 -28.48 3.41
N SER A 41 40.06 -27.49 2.94
CA SER A 41 41.08 -27.54 1.85
C SER A 41 40.70 -27.59 0.35
N THR A 42 41.14 -26.51 -0.34
CA THR A 42 41.82 -26.38 -1.67
C THR A 42 41.21 -27.08 -2.91
N ARG A 43 41.05 -26.49 -4.11
CA ARG A 43 42.01 -25.74 -4.97
C ARG A 43 41.32 -25.19 -6.26
N LYS A 44 41.94 -24.15 -6.86
CA LYS A 44 42.01 -23.72 -8.29
C LYS A 44 40.87 -22.96 -9.00
N LEU A 45 41.21 -21.73 -9.43
CA LEU A 45 40.55 -20.91 -10.46
C LEU A 45 40.74 -21.47 -11.88
N ALA A 46 39.73 -21.28 -12.74
CA ALA A 46 39.88 -20.72 -14.10
C ALA A 46 38.52 -20.26 -14.66
N ALA A 47 38.57 -19.25 -15.53
CA ALA A 47 37.50 -18.36 -15.94
C ALA A 47 36.60 -18.88 -17.10
N HIS A 48 35.41 -18.25 -17.18
CA HIS A 48 34.62 -17.84 -18.34
C HIS A 48 33.15 -18.29 -18.28
N GLY A 49 32.27 -17.30 -18.30
CA GLY A 49 30.84 -17.47 -18.51
C GLY A 49 30.11 -16.17 -18.20
N PHE A 50 29.55 -15.54 -19.23
CA PHE A 50 28.55 -14.48 -19.09
C PHE A 50 27.40 -15.00 -18.22
N GLY A 51 27.42 -14.67 -16.94
CA GLY A 51 26.38 -14.99 -15.99
C GLY A 51 25.49 -13.76 -15.80
N ALA A 52 24.31 -13.80 -16.38
CA ALA A 52 23.21 -12.90 -16.04
C ALA A 52 23.17 -12.72 -14.52
N SER A 53 23.02 -11.48 -14.06
CA SER A 53 22.81 -11.18 -12.64
C SER A 53 21.56 -11.95 -12.18
N MET A 54 21.76 -13.13 -11.62
CA MET A 54 20.78 -13.79 -10.79
C MET A 54 20.68 -12.92 -9.54
N ALA A 55 19.85 -11.88 -9.62
CA ALA A 55 19.22 -11.35 -8.44
C ALA A 55 18.62 -12.59 -7.75
N ALA A 56 19.29 -13.05 -6.70
CA ALA A 56 18.87 -14.18 -5.92
C ALA A 56 17.38 -13.96 -5.65
N MET A 57 16.55 -14.88 -6.16
CA MET A 57 15.12 -14.86 -5.88
C MET A 57 15.02 -14.97 -4.37
N VAL A 58 14.86 -13.84 -3.68
CA VAL A 58 14.70 -13.82 -2.23
C VAL A 58 13.38 -14.53 -2.01
N SER A 59 13.46 -15.81 -1.67
CA SER A 59 12.28 -16.60 -1.36
C SER A 59 11.68 -16.00 -0.09
N PHE A 60 10.64 -15.19 -0.25
CA PHE A 60 9.90 -14.68 0.91
C PHE A 60 9.35 -15.89 1.68
N PRO A 61 9.43 -15.87 3.01
CA PRO A 61 8.88 -16.94 3.81
C PRO A 61 7.36 -17.03 3.59
N PRO A 62 6.75 -18.21 3.84
CA PRO A 62 5.30 -18.35 3.78
C PRO A 62 4.59 -17.28 4.61
N GLN A 63 3.65 -16.56 3.98
CA GLN A 63 2.85 -15.54 4.64
C GLN A 63 1.51 -16.09 5.11
N ARG A 64 0.89 -15.42 6.11
CA ARG A 64 -0.44 -15.79 6.63
C ARG A 64 -1.60 -15.45 5.69
N TYR A 65 -1.36 -14.56 4.74
CA TYR A 65 -2.33 -14.04 3.80
C TYR A 65 -1.91 -14.40 2.38
N HIS A 66 -2.88 -14.73 1.53
CA HIS A 66 -2.66 -14.91 0.10
C HIS A 66 -2.37 -13.58 -0.58
N TYR A 67 -2.98 -12.49 -0.10
CA TYR A 67 -2.81 -11.16 -0.65
C TYR A 67 -2.66 -10.08 0.42
N PHE A 68 -1.84 -9.07 0.12
CA PHE A 68 -1.79 -7.81 0.87
C PHE A 68 -2.40 -6.70 0.01
N LEU A 69 -3.30 -5.92 0.59
CA LEU A 69 -4.00 -4.82 -0.08
C LEU A 69 -3.41 -3.50 0.42
N VAL A 70 -2.45 -2.96 -0.31
CA VAL A 70 -1.78 -1.71 0.10
C VAL A 70 -2.68 -0.53 -0.24
N LEU A 71 -3.00 0.30 0.76
CA LEU A 71 -3.90 1.44 0.67
C LEU A 71 -3.27 2.66 1.32
N ASP A 72 -3.49 3.83 0.72
CA ASP A 72 -3.02 5.13 1.18
C ASP A 72 -3.96 6.20 0.61
N PHE A 73 -4.76 6.86 1.46
CA PHE A 73 -5.69 7.89 0.96
C PHE A 73 -5.00 9.23 0.83
N GLU A 74 -5.43 9.99 -0.16
CA GLU A 74 -5.30 11.44 -0.14
C GLU A 74 -6.65 12.06 0.21
N ALA A 75 -6.64 13.17 0.95
CA ALA A 75 -7.86 13.86 1.39
C ALA A 75 -7.74 15.38 1.23
N THR A 76 -8.91 16.04 1.14
CA THR A 76 -8.99 17.50 1.25
C THR A 76 -8.37 17.96 2.57
N CYS A 77 -7.49 18.97 2.50
CA CYS A 77 -6.79 19.47 3.67
C CYS A 77 -6.42 20.96 3.51
N ASP A 78 -6.11 21.62 4.63
CA ASP A 78 -5.64 23.01 4.66
C ASP A 78 -4.83 23.29 5.95
N LYS A 79 -4.34 24.51 6.10
CA LYS A 79 -3.69 25.04 7.30
C LYS A 79 -4.34 26.36 7.73
N PRO A 80 -5.17 26.39 8.80
CA PRO A 80 -5.50 25.29 9.71
C PRO A 80 -6.37 24.20 9.06
N GLN A 81 -6.40 23.02 9.66
CA GLN A 81 -7.11 21.87 9.11
C GLN A 81 -8.61 22.15 8.91
N ILE A 82 -9.11 21.84 7.72
CA ILE A 82 -10.54 21.93 7.38
C ILE A 82 -11.30 20.69 7.86
N HIS A 83 -12.59 20.88 8.12
CA HIS A 83 -13.50 19.83 8.56
C HIS A 83 -14.85 19.93 7.82
N PRO A 84 -15.45 18.80 7.40
CA PRO A 84 -14.84 17.48 7.35
C PRO A 84 -13.70 17.44 6.31
N GLN A 85 -12.72 16.54 6.52
CA GLN A 85 -11.84 16.14 5.43
C GLN A 85 -12.58 15.12 4.57
N GLU A 86 -12.30 15.10 3.27
CA GLU A 86 -12.94 14.20 2.30
C GLU A 86 -11.87 13.48 1.48
N ILE A 87 -11.97 12.16 1.33
CA ILE A 87 -11.08 11.37 0.46
C ILE A 87 -11.22 11.90 -0.97
N ILE A 88 -10.08 12.14 -1.62
CA ILE A 88 -9.96 12.61 -3.02
C ILE A 88 -9.18 11.66 -3.92
N GLU A 89 -8.45 10.68 -3.35
CA GLU A 89 -7.81 9.60 -4.08
C GLU A 89 -7.94 8.28 -3.32
N PHE A 90 -8.29 7.20 -4.01
CA PHE A 90 -8.55 5.88 -3.45
C PHE A 90 -7.72 4.81 -4.20
N PRO A 91 -6.43 4.64 -3.89
CA PRO A 91 -5.60 3.58 -4.45
C PRO A 91 -5.68 2.30 -3.60
N ILE A 92 -5.72 1.13 -4.26
CA ILE A 92 -5.49 -0.17 -3.65
C ILE A 92 -4.57 -0.99 -4.56
N LEU A 93 -3.46 -1.49 -4.03
CA LEU A 93 -2.59 -2.44 -4.74
C LEU A 93 -2.78 -3.85 -4.17
N LYS A 94 -3.14 -4.80 -5.02
CA LYS A 94 -3.16 -6.23 -4.69
C LYS A 94 -1.77 -6.81 -4.86
N LEU A 95 -1.10 -7.11 -3.76
CA LEU A 95 0.19 -7.79 -3.76
C LEU A 95 0.02 -9.29 -3.54
N ASN A 96 0.71 -10.09 -4.35
CA ASN A 96 0.86 -11.51 -4.08
C ASN A 96 1.55 -11.73 -2.73
N GLY A 97 0.94 -12.49 -1.83
CA GLY A 97 1.47 -12.73 -0.49
C GLY A 97 2.77 -13.53 -0.49
N ARG A 98 3.09 -14.28 -1.54
CA ARG A 98 4.35 -15.03 -1.65
C ARG A 98 5.45 -14.25 -2.35
N THR A 99 5.15 -13.51 -3.41
CA THR A 99 6.19 -12.83 -4.23
C THR A 99 6.30 -11.34 -3.95
N MET A 100 5.32 -10.73 -3.28
CA MET A 100 5.18 -9.28 -3.07
C MET A 100 5.12 -8.48 -4.39
N GLU A 101 4.81 -9.16 -5.50
CA GLU A 101 4.55 -8.54 -6.79
C GLU A 101 3.13 -7.99 -6.85
N ILE A 102 2.96 -6.89 -7.58
CA ILE A 102 1.63 -6.32 -7.81
C ILE A 102 0.94 -7.18 -8.87
N GLU A 103 -0.22 -7.73 -8.53
CA GLU A 103 -1.05 -8.51 -9.45
C GLU A 103 -2.22 -7.71 -10.02
N SER A 104 -2.73 -6.74 -9.26
CA SER A 104 -3.84 -5.88 -9.67
C SER A 104 -3.79 -4.54 -8.93
N THR A 105 -4.39 -3.52 -9.53
CA THR A 105 -4.47 -2.16 -9.00
C THR A 105 -5.89 -1.64 -9.17
N PHE A 106 -6.47 -1.17 -8.07
CA PHE A 106 -7.62 -0.28 -8.07
C PHE A 106 -7.10 1.15 -7.86
N HIS A 107 -7.61 2.10 -8.65
CA HIS A 107 -7.25 3.51 -8.50
C HIS A 107 -8.38 4.38 -9.01
N MET A 108 -8.85 5.29 -8.16
CA MET A 108 -9.86 6.26 -8.51
C MET A 108 -9.61 7.59 -7.80
N TYR A 109 -9.83 8.69 -8.51
CA TYR A 109 -10.08 9.98 -7.86
C TYR A 109 -11.53 10.04 -7.40
N VAL A 110 -11.77 10.85 -6.37
CA VAL A 110 -13.08 11.02 -5.74
C VAL A 110 -13.42 12.50 -5.74
N GLN A 111 -14.65 12.84 -6.12
CA GLN A 111 -15.10 14.23 -6.08
C GLN A 111 -15.55 14.60 -4.65
N PRO A 112 -14.88 15.56 -3.98
CA PRO A 112 -15.34 16.07 -2.69
C PRO A 112 -16.61 16.93 -2.87
N VAL A 113 -17.50 16.91 -1.90
CA VAL A 113 -18.82 17.56 -1.95
C VAL A 113 -18.89 18.75 -0.99
N VAL A 114 -18.32 18.62 0.22
CA VAL A 114 -18.39 19.68 1.24
C VAL A 114 -17.40 20.80 0.94
N HIS A 115 -16.16 20.45 0.60
CA HIS A 115 -15.12 21.39 0.18
C HIS A 115 -14.67 21.04 -1.25
N PRO A 116 -15.50 21.33 -2.28
CA PRO A 116 -15.26 20.87 -3.65
C PRO A 116 -14.02 21.50 -4.30
N GLN A 117 -13.62 22.68 -3.85
CA GLN A 117 -12.42 23.36 -4.32
C GLN A 117 -11.21 22.94 -3.50
N LEU A 118 -10.25 22.26 -4.13
CA LEU A 118 -8.99 21.89 -3.51
C LEU A 118 -8.20 23.15 -3.17
N THR A 119 -7.69 23.21 -1.94
CA THR A 119 -6.86 24.33 -1.49
C THR A 119 -5.48 24.26 -2.18
N PRO A 120 -4.75 25.39 -2.29
CA PRO A 120 -3.37 25.36 -2.75
C PRO A 120 -2.49 24.45 -1.90
N PHE A 121 -2.69 24.46 -0.58
CA PHE A 121 -1.97 23.59 0.34
C PHE A 121 -2.19 22.10 0.05
N CYS A 122 -3.44 21.69 -0.18
CA CYS A 122 -3.79 20.32 -0.54
C CYS A 122 -3.16 19.92 -1.88
N THR A 123 -3.24 20.79 -2.88
CA THR A 123 -2.65 20.55 -4.21
C THR A 123 -1.13 20.41 -4.13
N GLU A 124 -0.45 21.27 -3.37
CA GLU A 124 1.01 21.21 -3.18
C GLU A 124 1.46 19.95 -2.44
N LEU A 125 0.68 19.51 -1.43
CA LEU A 125 1.02 18.35 -0.62
C LEU A 125 0.81 17.02 -1.37
N THR A 126 -0.32 16.89 -2.04
CA THR A 126 -0.76 15.62 -2.68
C THR A 126 -0.36 15.54 -4.16
N GLY A 127 -0.19 16.69 -4.82
CA GLY A 127 -0.02 16.78 -6.27
C GLY A 127 -1.31 16.62 -7.07
N ILE A 128 -2.48 16.50 -6.41
CA ILE A 128 -3.79 16.38 -7.05
C ILE A 128 -4.31 17.79 -7.37
N ILE A 129 -4.58 18.04 -8.65
CA ILE A 129 -5.16 19.31 -9.12
C ILE A 129 -6.68 19.20 -9.25
N GLN A 130 -7.38 20.34 -9.24
CA GLN A 130 -8.84 20.39 -9.33
C GLN A 130 -9.42 19.56 -10.49
N ALA A 131 -8.81 19.65 -11.68
CA ALA A 131 -9.27 18.92 -12.86
C ALA A 131 -9.22 17.38 -12.72
N MET A 132 -8.49 16.85 -11.72
CA MET A 132 -8.43 15.41 -11.45
C MET A 132 -9.62 14.93 -10.62
N VAL A 133 -10.21 15.79 -9.79
CA VAL A 133 -11.36 15.47 -8.93
C VAL A 133 -12.70 15.95 -9.52
N ASP A 134 -12.67 16.93 -10.42
CA ASP A 134 -13.87 17.42 -11.10
C ASP A 134 -14.52 16.32 -11.96
N GLY A 135 -15.83 16.10 -11.74
CA GLY A 135 -16.60 15.10 -12.49
C GLY A 135 -16.29 13.64 -12.12
N GLN A 136 -15.49 13.42 -11.08
CA GLN A 136 -15.25 12.09 -10.52
C GLN A 136 -16.47 11.60 -9.71
N PRO A 137 -16.60 10.28 -9.51
CA PRO A 137 -17.66 9.75 -8.66
C PRO A 137 -17.52 10.19 -7.20
N SER A 138 -18.65 10.17 -6.48
CA SER A 138 -18.67 10.40 -5.04
C SER A 138 -18.01 9.24 -4.30
N LEU A 139 -17.66 9.45 -3.01
CA LEU A 139 -17.08 8.38 -2.20
C LEU A 139 -17.97 7.13 -2.16
N GLN A 140 -19.30 7.30 -2.07
CA GLN A 140 -20.23 6.17 -2.06
C GLN A 140 -20.08 5.31 -3.31
N GLN A 141 -20.07 5.94 -4.49
CA GLN A 141 -19.92 5.24 -5.77
C GLN A 141 -18.54 4.59 -5.92
N VAL A 142 -17.49 5.21 -5.35
CA VAL A 142 -16.15 4.63 -5.33
C VAL A 142 -16.08 3.41 -4.42
N LEU A 143 -16.74 3.43 -3.25
CA LEU A 143 -16.82 2.28 -2.36
C LEU A 143 -17.57 1.11 -3.03
N GLU A 144 -18.67 1.37 -3.73
CA GLU A 144 -19.37 0.36 -4.53
C GLU A 144 -18.44 -0.27 -5.60
N ARG A 145 -17.63 0.55 -6.28
CA ARG A 145 -16.63 0.06 -7.25
C ARG A 145 -15.49 -0.71 -6.60
N VAL A 146 -15.13 -0.39 -5.36
CA VAL A 146 -14.17 -1.19 -4.58
C VAL A 146 -14.77 -2.56 -4.29
N ASP A 147 -16.04 -2.63 -3.86
CA ASP A 147 -16.73 -3.91 -3.62
C ASP A 147 -16.74 -4.78 -4.89
N GLU A 148 -17.09 -4.19 -6.03
CA GLU A 148 -17.07 -4.87 -7.34
C GLU A 148 -15.66 -5.37 -7.71
N TRP A 149 -14.63 -4.54 -7.49
CA TRP A 149 -13.24 -4.93 -7.75
C TRP A 149 -12.79 -6.05 -6.81
N MET A 150 -13.11 -5.98 -5.52
CA MET A 150 -12.81 -7.02 -4.53
C MET A 150 -13.46 -8.36 -4.91
N ALA A 151 -14.71 -8.34 -5.37
CA ALA A 151 -15.42 -9.52 -5.86
C ALA A 151 -14.75 -10.10 -7.11
N LYS A 152 -14.45 -9.25 -8.11
CA LYS A 152 -13.78 -9.64 -9.36
C LYS A 152 -12.41 -10.26 -9.12
N GLU A 153 -11.67 -9.75 -8.14
CA GLU A 153 -10.33 -10.23 -7.77
C GLU A 153 -10.36 -11.50 -6.90
N GLY A 154 -11.54 -12.03 -6.57
CA GLY A 154 -11.73 -13.22 -5.74
C GLY A 154 -11.42 -13.00 -4.25
N LEU A 155 -11.31 -11.75 -3.81
CA LEU A 155 -10.90 -11.38 -2.44
C LEU A 155 -12.04 -11.54 -1.42
N LEU A 156 -13.28 -11.71 -1.90
CA LEU A 156 -14.46 -11.95 -1.06
C LEU A 156 -14.77 -13.45 -0.88
N ASP A 157 -13.98 -14.34 -1.50
CA ASP A 157 -14.08 -15.79 -1.24
C ASP A 157 -13.58 -16.09 0.18
N PRO A 158 -14.35 -16.81 1.03
CA PRO A 158 -13.96 -17.11 2.41
C PRO A 158 -12.67 -17.93 2.53
N ASN A 159 -12.24 -18.63 1.48
CA ASN A 159 -10.98 -19.37 1.44
C ASN A 159 -9.78 -18.47 1.09
N VAL A 160 -10.03 -17.27 0.55
CA VAL A 160 -9.00 -16.30 0.16
C VAL A 160 -8.76 -15.31 1.30
N LYS A 161 -7.69 -15.55 2.06
CA LYS A 161 -7.22 -14.62 3.08
C LYS A 161 -6.48 -13.42 2.48
N SER A 162 -7.01 -12.22 2.66
CA SER A 162 -6.33 -10.95 2.38
C SER A 162 -6.39 -9.98 3.56
N ILE A 163 -5.49 -9.01 3.61
CA ILE A 163 -5.51 -7.95 4.64
C ILE A 163 -5.04 -6.62 4.06
N PHE A 164 -5.64 -5.52 4.53
CA PHE A 164 -5.17 -4.18 4.19
C PHE A 164 -3.85 -3.85 4.88
N VAL A 165 -3.04 -3.04 4.20
CA VAL A 165 -1.74 -2.57 4.67
C VAL A 165 -1.65 -1.06 4.43
N THR A 166 -1.38 -0.30 5.49
CA THR A 166 -1.36 1.18 5.46
C THR A 166 -0.09 1.74 6.11
N CYS A 167 0.27 2.99 5.82
CA CYS A 167 1.41 3.68 6.42
C CYS A 167 1.02 4.51 7.67
N GLY A 168 0.43 3.83 8.65
CA GLY A 168 -0.13 4.48 9.84
C GLY A 168 -1.51 3.92 10.15
N ASP A 169 -2.16 4.48 11.17
CA ASP A 169 -3.54 4.09 11.48
C ASP A 169 -4.55 5.08 10.89
N TRP A 170 -4.13 6.23 10.34
CA TRP A 170 -5.04 7.33 10.01
C TRP A 170 -6.10 6.94 8.97
N ASP A 171 -5.73 6.27 7.87
CA ASP A 171 -6.64 5.93 6.77
C ASP A 171 -7.86 5.12 7.22
N LEU A 172 -7.62 4.00 7.91
CA LEU A 172 -8.66 3.02 8.24
C LEU A 172 -9.18 3.16 9.69
N LYS A 173 -8.48 3.90 10.56
CA LYS A 173 -8.97 4.19 11.92
C LYS A 173 -9.72 5.51 12.01
N VAL A 174 -9.39 6.49 11.18
CA VAL A 174 -9.91 7.87 11.28
C VAL A 174 -10.60 8.31 10.01
N MET A 175 -9.90 8.28 8.87
CA MET A 175 -10.37 8.94 7.65
C MET A 175 -11.61 8.27 7.07
N LEU A 176 -11.51 7.00 6.67
CA LEU A 176 -12.62 6.28 6.06
C LEU A 176 -13.81 6.12 7.03
N PRO A 177 -13.64 5.66 8.28
CA PRO A 177 -14.78 5.57 9.20
C PRO A 177 -15.42 6.93 9.51
N GLY A 178 -14.62 7.99 9.63
CA GLY A 178 -15.13 9.34 9.91
C GLY A 178 -15.95 9.90 8.76
N GLN A 179 -15.47 9.76 7.51
CA GLN A 179 -16.23 10.22 6.35
C GLN A 179 -17.46 9.34 6.09
N CYS A 180 -17.36 8.01 6.24
CA CYS A 180 -18.52 7.13 6.17
C CYS A 180 -19.58 7.49 7.21
N GLN A 181 -19.17 7.76 8.46
CA GLN A 181 -20.09 8.22 9.51
C GLN A 181 -20.76 9.54 9.14
N TYR A 182 -20.02 10.50 8.60
CA TYR A 182 -20.56 11.79 8.15
C TYR A 182 -21.62 11.62 7.03
N LEU A 183 -21.39 10.69 6.11
CA LEU A 183 -22.27 10.41 4.98
C LEU A 183 -23.40 9.40 5.31
N GLY A 184 -23.41 8.80 6.50
CA GLY A 184 -24.35 7.74 6.84
C GLY A 184 -24.12 6.41 6.09
N LEU A 185 -22.88 6.17 5.65
CA LEU A 185 -22.48 4.97 4.91
C LEU A 185 -21.94 3.88 5.85
N PRO A 186 -22.21 2.60 5.58
CA PRO A 186 -21.55 1.51 6.29
C PRO A 186 -20.07 1.41 5.90
N VAL A 187 -19.25 0.90 6.82
CA VAL A 187 -17.86 0.50 6.53
C VAL A 187 -17.83 -1.01 6.36
N ALA A 188 -17.42 -1.48 5.19
CA ALA A 188 -17.28 -2.90 4.89
C ALA A 188 -16.32 -3.60 5.85
N ASP A 189 -16.58 -4.88 6.17
CA ASP A 189 -15.84 -5.60 7.21
C ASP A 189 -14.35 -5.76 6.90
N TYR A 190 -14.00 -5.88 5.62
CA TYR A 190 -12.61 -6.02 5.19
C TYR A 190 -11.75 -4.77 5.46
N PHE A 191 -12.35 -3.59 5.65
CA PHE A 191 -11.62 -2.38 6.05
C PHE A 191 -11.35 -2.30 7.56
N LYS A 192 -11.98 -3.17 8.36
CA LYS A 192 -11.90 -3.11 9.84
C LYS A 192 -10.66 -3.80 10.41
N GLN A 193 -9.84 -4.41 9.55
CA GLN A 193 -8.61 -5.09 9.93
C GLN A 193 -7.48 -4.69 8.97
N TRP A 194 -6.37 -4.21 9.51
CA TRP A 194 -5.22 -3.80 8.71
C TRP A 194 -3.90 -4.00 9.45
N ILE A 195 -2.82 -4.02 8.68
CA ILE A 195 -1.45 -3.97 9.15
C ILE A 195 -0.94 -2.54 9.01
N ASN A 196 -0.49 -1.95 10.11
CA ASN A 196 0.21 -0.67 10.10
C ASN A 196 1.73 -0.90 9.94
N LEU A 197 2.28 -0.51 8.80
CA LEU A 197 3.70 -0.68 8.46
C LEU A 197 4.65 0.05 9.43
N LYS A 198 4.23 1.18 10.03
CA LYS A 198 5.06 1.94 10.98
C LYS A 198 5.31 1.13 12.27
N LYS A 199 4.29 0.39 12.73
CA LYS A 199 4.41 -0.47 13.93
C LYS A 199 5.28 -1.70 13.70
N MET A 200 5.22 -2.26 12.48
CA MET A 200 6.06 -3.38 12.08
C MET A 200 7.54 -2.96 12.00
N THR A 201 7.82 -1.80 11.41
CA THR A 201 9.19 -1.27 11.28
C THR A 201 9.84 -0.99 12.63
N ALA A 202 9.10 -0.43 13.59
CA ALA A 202 9.60 -0.11 14.93
C ALA A 202 9.99 -1.35 15.76
N ARG A 203 9.44 -2.53 15.44
CA ARG A 203 9.79 -3.79 16.12
C ARG A 203 11.04 -4.46 15.55
N THR A 204 11.43 -4.09 14.33
CA THR A 204 12.54 -4.73 13.59
C THR A 204 13.84 -3.93 13.71
N LEU A 205 13.76 -2.64 14.02
CA LEU A 205 14.93 -1.81 14.28
C LEU A 205 15.23 -1.81 15.79
N PRO A 206 16.45 -2.18 16.23
CA PRO A 206 16.83 -2.05 17.63
C PRO A 206 16.68 -0.59 18.04
N THR A 207 15.96 -0.35 19.14
CA THR A 207 15.99 0.94 19.82
C THR A 207 17.41 1.15 20.35
N SER A 208 18.16 2.04 19.69
CA SER A 208 19.45 2.55 20.16
C SER A 208 19.29 3.35 21.44
#